data_AF-A0A933RCR6-F1
#
_entry.id   AF-A0A933RCR6-F1
#
_cell.length_a   1.000
_cell.length_b   1.000
_cell.length_c   1.000
_cell.angle_alpha   90.00
_cell.angle_beta   90.00
_cell.angle_gamma   90.00
#
_symmetry.space_group_name_H-M   'P 1'
#
loop_
_entity.id
_entity.type
_entity.pdbx_description
1 polymer ?
#
loop_
_entity_poly.entity_id
_entity_poly.type
_entity_poly.pdbx_seq_one_letter_code
_entity_poly.pdbx_strand_id
1 'polypeptide(L)'
;MAVPTVSSAQVVLPGAPFDDTVNFFTKRLGFRVDAIFPADAPATAVLSGHGLTLRLQPPEPGLAPGTIRLLCDDPVEAQGGALTAPNGTVVEIVAAEPELALPPLAPSLVVEHL
;
A
#
# COMPACT_ATOMS: atom_id res chain seq x y z
N MET A 1 15.26 3.28 29.11
CA MET A 1 13.83 3.48 28.77
C MET A 1 13.21 2.12 28.52
N ALA A 2 12.11 1.79 29.19
CA ALA A 2 11.37 0.56 28.89
C ALA A 2 10.57 0.76 27.59
N VAL A 3 10.73 -0.17 26.65
CA VAL A 3 9.92 -0.16 25.41
C VAL A 3 8.50 -0.59 25.79
N PRO A 4 7.46 0.17 25.44
CA PRO A 4 6.09 -0.23 25.73
C PRO A 4 5.75 -1.56 25.04
N THR A 5 4.89 -2.37 25.67
CA THR A 5 4.40 -3.61 25.09
C THR A 5 3.39 -3.28 23.98
N VAL A 6 3.86 -3.12 22.75
CA VAL A 6 3.04 -2.79 21.58
C VAL A 6 2.46 -4.07 20.98
N SER A 7 1.12 -4.17 20.90
CA SER A 7 0.43 -5.32 20.30
C SER A 7 0.13 -5.16 18.80
N SER A 8 0.02 -3.93 18.31
CA SER A 8 -0.29 -3.61 16.90
C SER A 8 0.10 -2.18 16.54
N ALA A 9 0.19 -1.89 15.24
CA ALA A 9 0.45 -0.56 14.70
C ALA A 9 -0.51 -0.26 13.54
N GLN A 10 -0.79 1.02 13.31
CA GLN A 10 -1.67 1.49 12.23
C GLN A 10 -1.01 2.63 11.47
N VAL A 11 -1.20 2.68 10.15
CA VAL A 11 -0.86 3.83 9.32
C VAL A 11 -2.08 4.73 9.24
N VAL A 12 -1.94 5.98 9.66
CA VAL A 12 -3.04 6.95 9.69
C VAL A 12 -3.06 7.75 8.40
N LEU A 13 -4.21 7.80 7.74
CA LEU A 13 -4.45 8.50 6.48
C LEU A 13 -5.73 9.34 6.57
N PRO A 14 -5.83 10.44 5.80
CA PRO A 14 -7.08 11.17 5.67
C PRO A 14 -8.21 10.26 5.19
N GLY A 15 -9.42 10.42 5.71
CA GLY A 15 -10.56 9.59 5.34
C GLY A 15 -11.48 10.23 4.32
N ALA A 16 -11.44 11.56 4.13
CA ALA A 16 -12.43 12.25 3.30
C ALA A 16 -12.09 12.21 1.80
N PRO A 17 -13.08 12.00 0.91
CA PRO A 17 -14.48 11.64 1.18
C PRO A 17 -14.60 10.19 1.67
N PHE A 18 -15.31 9.99 2.80
CA PHE A 18 -15.25 8.75 3.60
C PHE A 18 -15.71 7.50 2.85
N ASP A 19 -16.94 7.50 2.36
CA ASP A 19 -17.53 6.32 1.72
C ASP A 19 -16.75 5.92 0.46
N ASP A 20 -16.36 6.90 -0.37
CA ASP A 20 -15.59 6.65 -1.58
C ASP A 20 -14.20 6.11 -1.25
N THR A 21 -13.57 6.65 -0.20
CA THR A 21 -12.24 6.19 0.24
C THR A 21 -12.32 4.76 0.78
N VAL A 22 -13.28 4.45 1.65
CA VAL A 22 -13.48 3.08 2.17
C VAL A 22 -13.81 2.11 1.04
N ASN A 23 -14.69 2.50 0.10
CA ASN A 23 -15.00 1.67 -1.06
C ASN A 23 -13.80 1.44 -1.97
N PHE A 24 -12.96 2.45 -2.18
CA PHE A 24 -11.71 2.30 -2.94
C PHE A 24 -10.81 1.25 -2.29
N PHE A 25 -10.51 1.37 -1.00
CA PHE A 25 -9.62 0.41 -0.32
C PHE A 25 -10.23 -1.00 -0.24
N THR A 26 -11.54 -1.13 0.00
CA THR A 26 -12.17 -2.43 0.20
C THR A 26 -12.54 -3.15 -1.10
N LYS A 27 -13.17 -2.45 -2.05
CA LYS A 27 -13.67 -3.05 -3.29
C LYS A 27 -12.62 -3.13 -4.38
N ARG A 28 -11.76 -2.11 -4.48
CA ARG A 28 -10.73 -2.06 -5.54
C ARG A 28 -9.43 -2.72 -5.09
N LEU A 29 -9.01 -2.49 -3.85
CA LEU A 29 -7.73 -3.00 -3.33
C LEU A 29 -7.88 -4.21 -2.41
N GLY A 30 -9.09 -4.67 -2.11
CA GLY A 30 -9.32 -5.90 -1.35
C GLY A 30 -9.00 -5.82 0.15
N PHE A 31 -8.87 -4.62 0.71
CA PHE A 31 -8.78 -4.47 2.17
C PHE A 31 -10.09 -4.91 2.85
N ARG A 32 -9.98 -5.45 4.06
CA ARG A 32 -11.13 -5.80 4.90
C ARG A 32 -11.37 -4.69 5.91
N VAL A 33 -12.64 -4.37 6.16
CA VAL A 33 -13.05 -3.51 7.27
C VAL A 33 -12.96 -4.31 8.57
N ASP A 34 -12.13 -3.86 9.50
CA ASP A 34 -12.07 -4.43 10.85
C ASP A 34 -12.94 -3.66 11.84
N ALA A 35 -13.04 -2.33 11.69
CA ALA A 35 -13.92 -1.49 12.50
C ALA A 35 -14.33 -0.21 11.76
N ILE A 36 -15.54 0.29 12.04
CA ILE A 36 -16.02 1.61 11.60
C ILE A 36 -16.68 2.30 12.79
N PHE A 37 -16.43 3.60 12.95
CA PHE A 37 -17.00 4.40 14.03
C PHE A 37 -17.10 5.91 13.70
N PRO A 38 -18.02 6.63 14.37
CA PRO A 38 -19.16 6.09 15.12
C PRO A 38 -20.18 5.42 14.17
N ALA A 39 -21.12 4.62 14.70
CA ALA A 39 -22.00 3.79 13.88
C ALA A 39 -23.11 4.57 13.16
N ASP A 40 -23.51 5.70 13.73
CA ASP A 40 -24.56 6.61 13.25
C ASP A 40 -24.04 7.63 12.23
N ALA A 41 -22.79 8.08 12.41
CA ALA A 41 -22.11 9.00 11.49
C ALA A 41 -20.68 8.52 11.20
N PRO A 42 -20.49 7.47 10.39
CA PRO A 42 -19.17 6.91 10.09
C PRO A 42 -18.18 7.96 9.62
N ALA A 43 -17.08 8.08 10.34
CA ALA A 43 -16.04 9.07 10.04
C ALA A 43 -14.63 8.50 10.17
N THR A 44 -14.49 7.34 10.84
CA THR A 44 -13.24 6.60 10.95
C THR A 44 -13.45 5.14 10.59
N ALA A 45 -12.50 4.56 9.86
CA ALA A 45 -12.43 3.14 9.55
C ALA A 45 -11.04 2.59 9.85
N VAL A 46 -10.99 1.39 10.42
CA VAL A 46 -9.76 0.59 10.52
C VAL A 46 -9.89 -0.55 9.52
N LEU A 47 -8.93 -0.63 8.61
CA LEU A 47 -8.87 -1.59 7.52
C LEU A 47 -7.60 -2.43 7.63
N SER A 48 -7.67 -3.73 7.33
CA SER A 48 -6.49 -4.58 7.20
C SER A 48 -6.43 -5.30 5.86
N GLY A 49 -5.22 -5.46 5.35
CA GLY A 49 -4.95 -6.09 4.06
C GLY A 49 -3.48 -5.96 3.71
N HIS A 50 -2.95 -6.93 2.95
CA HIS A 50 -1.58 -6.87 2.39
C HIS A 50 -0.47 -6.61 3.44
N GLY A 51 -0.65 -7.08 4.68
CA GLY A 51 0.30 -6.86 5.77
C GLY A 51 0.24 -5.47 6.42
N LEU A 52 -0.68 -4.59 5.99
CA LEU A 52 -0.90 -3.27 6.57
C LEU A 52 -2.20 -3.22 7.37
N THR A 53 -2.21 -2.40 8.42
CA THR A 53 -3.42 -1.91 9.07
C THR A 53 -3.52 -0.41 8.84
N LEU A 54 -4.55 0.03 8.11
CA LEU A 54 -4.81 1.42 7.79
C LEU A 54 -5.89 1.98 8.69
N ARG A 55 -5.70 3.21 9.18
CA ARG A 55 -6.71 4.01 9.88
C ARG A 55 -7.07 5.20 9.01
N LEU A 56 -8.25 5.15 8.42
CA LEU A 56 -8.85 6.29 7.72
C LEU A 56 -9.59 7.13 8.75
N GLN A 57 -9.20 8.38 8.97
CA GLN A 57 -9.86 9.25 9.95
C GLN A 57 -10.16 10.63 9.38
N PRO A 58 -11.00 11.46 10.04
CA PRO A 58 -11.34 12.77 9.52
C PRO A 58 -10.10 13.62 9.23
N PRO A 59 -10.16 14.53 8.24
CA PRO A 59 -9.04 15.42 7.94
C PRO A 59 -8.67 16.24 9.18
N GLU A 60 -7.39 16.24 9.52
CA GLU A 60 -6.84 17.00 10.65
C GLU A 60 -5.64 17.84 10.15
N PRO A 61 -5.36 19.01 10.75
CA PRO A 61 -4.19 19.79 10.41
C PRO A 61 -2.90 18.97 10.53
N GLY A 62 -2.14 18.89 9.44
CA GLY A 62 -0.89 18.10 9.38
C GLY A 62 -1.07 16.64 8.97
N LEU A 63 -2.31 16.13 8.87
CA LEU A 63 -2.57 14.81 8.31
C LEU A 63 -2.66 14.90 6.78
N ALA A 64 -1.53 14.64 6.11
CA ALA A 64 -1.45 14.62 4.65
C ALA A 64 -1.70 13.19 4.12
N PRO A 65 -2.17 13.06 2.85
CA PRO A 65 -2.19 11.77 2.18
C PRO A 65 -0.77 11.18 2.07
N GLY A 66 -0.69 9.85 2.06
CA GLY A 66 0.57 9.12 1.94
C GLY A 66 0.71 8.37 0.61
N THR A 67 1.78 7.59 0.52
CA THR A 67 1.99 6.61 -0.56
C THR A 67 2.07 5.21 0.01
N ILE A 68 1.31 4.27 -0.57
CA ILE A 68 1.35 2.85 -0.25
C ILE A 68 1.87 2.10 -1.48
N ARG A 69 2.85 1.21 -1.31
CA ARG A 69 3.30 0.31 -2.37
C ARG A 69 2.75 -1.09 -2.11
N LEU A 70 1.97 -1.60 -3.05
CA LEU A 70 1.46 -2.96 -3.05
C LEU A 70 2.31 -3.78 -4.01
N LEU A 71 3.07 -4.73 -3.46
CA LEU A 71 3.88 -5.66 -4.24
C LEU A 71 2.97 -6.79 -4.72
N CYS A 72 2.89 -6.96 -6.03
CA CYS A 72 1.97 -7.87 -6.70
C CYS A 72 2.75 -8.87 -7.56
N ASP A 73 2.39 -10.15 -7.48
CA ASP A 73 3.04 -11.22 -8.25
C ASP A 73 2.71 -11.13 -9.75
N ASP A 74 1.50 -10.66 -10.10
CA ASP A 74 1.09 -10.36 -11.48
C ASP A 74 0.56 -8.91 -11.59
N PRO A 75 1.45 -7.92 -11.73
CA PRO A 75 1.04 -6.52 -11.85
C PRO A 75 0.34 -6.21 -13.18
N VAL A 76 0.35 -7.10 -14.17
CA VAL A 76 -0.27 -6.88 -15.48
C VAL A 76 -1.79 -7.05 -15.37
N GLU A 77 -2.27 -8.08 -14.67
CA GLU A 77 -3.70 -8.26 -14.38
C GLU A 77 -4.29 -7.12 -13.54
N ALA A 78 -3.48 -6.54 -12.66
CA ALA A 78 -3.88 -5.43 -11.79
C ALA A 78 -3.95 -4.06 -12.51
N GLN A 79 -3.67 -4.00 -13.83
CA GLN A 79 -3.43 -2.76 -14.57
C GLN A 79 -2.39 -1.90 -13.84
N GLY A 80 -1.18 -2.46 -13.68
CA GLY A 80 -0.06 -1.87 -12.94
C GLY A 80 0.11 -0.37 -13.18
N GLY A 81 0.46 0.35 -12.11
CA GLY A 81 0.55 1.80 -12.12
C GLY A 81 0.21 2.46 -10.78
N ALA A 82 0.23 3.79 -10.78
CA ALA A 82 -0.16 4.60 -9.62
C ALA A 82 -1.67 4.88 -9.66
N LEU A 83 -2.38 4.46 -8.62
CA LEU A 83 -3.78 4.77 -8.37
C LEU A 83 -3.87 5.85 -7.31
N THR A 84 -4.70 6.86 -7.53
CA THR A 84 -4.99 7.87 -6.50
C THR A 84 -6.33 7.57 -5.86
N ALA A 85 -6.33 7.33 -4.56
CA ALA A 85 -7.53 7.18 -3.77
C ALA A 85 -8.26 8.53 -3.65
N PRO A 86 -9.58 8.56 -3.37
CA PRO A 86 -10.35 9.79 -3.24
C PRO A 86 -9.82 10.75 -2.16
N ASN A 87 -9.22 10.21 -1.11
CA ASN A 87 -8.54 10.97 -0.06
C ASN A 87 -7.16 11.53 -0.46
N GLY A 88 -6.73 11.34 -1.71
CA GLY A 88 -5.43 11.75 -2.23
C GLY A 88 -4.27 10.77 -1.96
N THR A 89 -4.51 9.65 -1.27
CA THR A 89 -3.46 8.65 -1.02
C THR A 89 -3.07 8.00 -2.34
N VAL A 90 -1.77 7.93 -2.61
CA VAL A 90 -1.25 7.26 -3.81
C VAL A 90 -0.99 5.80 -3.49
N VAL A 91 -1.48 4.90 -4.33
CA VAL A 91 -1.26 3.46 -4.24
C VAL A 91 -0.52 3.01 -5.49
N GLU A 92 0.73 2.60 -5.33
CA GLU A 92 1.54 2.07 -6.41
C GLU A 92 1.43 0.56 -6.42
N ILE A 93 0.93 -0.01 -7.52
CA ILE A 93 0.95 -1.45 -7.75
C ILE A 93 2.21 -1.78 -8.55
N VAL A 94 3.11 -2.56 -7.94
CA VAL A 94 4.45 -2.85 -8.48
C VAL A 94 4.71 -4.36 -8.46
N ALA A 95 5.56 -4.85 -9.36
CA ALA A 95 5.99 -6.25 -9.33
C ALA A 95 6.65 -6.59 -7.98
N ALA A 96 6.28 -7.72 -7.38
CA ALA A 96 6.90 -8.22 -6.15
C ALA A 96 8.37 -8.59 -6.39
N GLU A 97 8.63 -9.34 -7.46
CA GLU A 97 9.97 -9.57 -8.01
C GLU A 97 10.18 -8.71 -9.27
N PRO A 98 11.09 -7.73 -9.26
CA PRO A 98 11.45 -7.02 -10.48
C PRO A 98 12.18 -7.98 -11.44
N GLU A 99 11.88 -7.89 -12.74
CA GLU A 99 12.65 -8.63 -13.75
C GLU A 99 14.14 -8.28 -13.61
N LEU A 100 14.95 -9.30 -13.30
CA LEU A 100 16.41 -9.17 -13.29
C LEU A 100 16.88 -8.90 -14.72
N ALA A 101 17.12 -7.63 -15.05
CA ALA A 101 17.83 -7.26 -16.25
C ALA A 101 19.30 -7.66 -16.09
N LEU A 102 19.62 -8.90 -16.48
CA LEU A 102 21.01 -9.32 -16.58
C LEU A 102 21.70 -8.45 -17.65
N PRO A 103 22.81 -7.76 -17.30
CA PRO A 103 23.59 -7.10 -18.32
C PRO A 103 24.09 -8.15 -19.34
N PRO A 104 24.30 -7.77 -20.61
CA PRO A 104 24.77 -8.69 -21.63
C PRO A 104 26.06 -9.37 -21.15
N LEU A 105 26.08 -10.70 -21.28
CA LEU A 105 27.18 -11.55 -20.86
C LEU A 105 28.43 -11.14 -21.65
N ALA A 106 29.45 -10.65 -20.96
CA ALA A 106 30.73 -10.26 -21.56
C ALA A 106 31.78 -11.35 -21.27
N PRO A 107 31.85 -12.45 -22.05
CA PRO A 107 32.88 -13.45 -21.88
C PRO A 107 34.24 -12.86 -22.24
N SER A 108 35.16 -12.83 -21.27
CA SER A 108 36.58 -12.52 -21.47
C SER A 108 37.43 -13.63 -20.86
N LEU A 109 37.66 -14.70 -21.63
CA LEU A 109 38.68 -15.70 -21.34
C LEU A 109 39.08 -16.41 -22.63
N VAL A 110 40.27 -16.09 -23.14
CA VAL A 110 40.94 -16.86 -24.19
C VAL A 110 42.09 -17.59 -23.51
N VAL A 111 42.02 -18.92 -23.46
CA VAL A 111 43.13 -19.78 -23.00
C VAL A 111 43.75 -20.41 -24.22
N GLU A 112 44.91 -19.92 -24.65
CA GLU A 112 45.73 -20.59 -25.65
C GLU A 112 46.69 -21.52 -24.91
N HIS A 113 46.63 -22.83 -25.22
CA HIS A 113 47.68 -23.78 -24.84
C HIS A 113 48.82 -23.67 -25.86
N LEU A 114 50.03 -23.40 -25.38
CA LEU A 114 51.29 -23.57 -26.13
C LEU A 114 51.87 -24.96 -25.89
#